data_AF-A0A519WGV0-F1
#
_entry.id   AF-A0A519WGV0-F1
#
_cell.length_a   1.000
_cell.length_b   1.000
_cell.length_c   1.000
_cell.angle_alpha   90.00
_cell.angle_beta   90.00
_cell.angle_gamma   90.00
#
_symmetry.space_group_name_H-M   'P 1'
#
loop_
_entity.id
_entity.type
_entity.pdbx_description
1 polymer ?
#
loop_
_entity_poly.entity_id
_entity_poly.type
_entity_poly.pdbx_seq_one_letter_code
_entity_poly.pdbx_strand_id
1 'polypeptide(L)'
;IRRENIELPSIYFAHERDVITRNGQLMAASPHVNMDEEDVVERKKVRFRTVGDISCTAAIESDAFLIDDIISEISQSKISERGARMDDKVSEAAMEDRKKGGYF
;
A
#
# COMPACT_ATOMS: atom_id res chain seq x y z
N ILE A 1 1.70 0.43 -20.14
CA ILE A 1 0.30 0.66 -19.70
C ILE A 1 -0.46 1.51 -20.71
N ARG A 2 -0.19 2.82 -20.84
CA ARG A 2 -0.89 3.69 -21.81
C ARG A 2 -0.70 3.30 -23.28
N ARG A 3 0.55 3.01 -23.69
CA ARG A 3 0.88 2.60 -25.07
C ARG A 3 0.26 1.26 -25.46
N GLU A 4 0.16 0.36 -24.49
CA GLU A 4 -0.32 -1.02 -24.67
C GLU A 4 -1.83 -1.14 -24.37
N ASN A 5 -2.50 -0.04 -24.04
CA ASN A 5 -3.91 0.02 -23.63
C ASN A 5 -4.31 -1.04 -22.59
N ILE A 6 -3.45 -1.23 -21.58
CA ILE A 6 -3.67 -2.22 -20.53
C ILE A 6 -4.59 -1.62 -19.47
N GLU A 7 -5.75 -2.25 -19.26
CA GLU A 7 -6.64 -1.90 -18.16
C GLU A 7 -6.02 -2.28 -16.82
N LEU A 8 -6.19 -1.41 -15.83
CA LEU A 8 -5.75 -1.66 -14.46
C LEU A 8 -6.95 -2.06 -13.59
N PRO A 9 -6.78 -2.99 -12.65
CA PRO A 9 -7.79 -3.25 -11.62
C PRO A 9 -8.15 -1.98 -10.83
N SER A 10 -9.43 -1.86 -10.46
CA SER A 10 -9.98 -0.67 -9.79
C SER A 10 -9.27 -0.29 -8.48
N ILE A 11 -8.70 -1.27 -7.78
CA ILE A 11 -8.01 -1.10 -6.50
C ILE A 11 -6.74 -0.23 -6.60
N TYR A 12 -6.15 -0.13 -7.79
CA TYR A 12 -4.97 0.71 -8.06
C TYR A 12 -5.29 2.19 -8.21
N PHE A 13 -6.57 2.54 -8.37
CA PHE A 13 -7.06 3.92 -8.41
C PHE A 13 -7.51 4.36 -7.01
N ALA A 14 -7.56 5.67 -6.82
CA ALA A 14 -8.05 6.28 -5.59
C ALA A 14 -9.56 6.09 -5.42
N HIS A 15 -9.97 5.69 -4.22
CA HIS A 15 -11.37 5.64 -3.80
C HIS A 15 -11.49 6.09 -2.36
N GLU A 16 -12.65 6.63 -1.99
CA GLU A 16 -12.97 6.86 -0.58
C GLU A 16 -13.16 5.54 0.14
N ARG A 17 -12.37 5.31 1.20
CA ARG A 17 -12.43 4.11 2.03
C ARG A 17 -12.37 4.49 3.48
N ASP A 18 -13.03 3.67 4.29
CA ASP A 18 -12.84 3.69 5.74
C ASP A 18 -11.50 3.04 6.03
N VAL A 19 -10.65 3.76 6.75
CA VAL A 19 -9.28 3.34 7.08
C VAL A 19 -8.99 3.61 8.55
N ILE A 20 -8.06 2.84 9.09
CA ILE A 20 -7.45 3.09 10.39
C ILE A 20 -5.96 3.37 10.21
N THR A 21 -5.36 4.10 11.14
CA THR A 21 -3.93 4.35 11.14
C THR A 21 -3.23 3.39 12.12
N ARG A 22 -2.45 2.45 11.60
CA ARG A 22 -1.66 1.50 12.41
C ARG A 22 -0.19 1.62 12.06
N ASN A 23 0.68 1.86 13.05
CA ASN A 23 2.11 2.04 12.84
C ASN A 23 2.47 3.09 11.76
N GLY A 24 1.64 4.15 11.64
CA GLY A 24 1.80 5.20 10.63
C GLY A 24 1.41 4.78 9.21
N GLN A 25 0.74 3.65 9.04
CA GLN A 25 0.22 3.17 7.76
C GLN A 25 -1.32 3.17 7.78
N LEU A 26 -1.92 3.46 6.63
CA LEU A 26 -3.37 3.41 6.47
C LEU A 26 -3.78 1.97 6.13
N MET A 27 -4.56 1.33 6.99
CA MET A 27 -5.10 0.00 6.76
C MET A 27 -6.59 0.10 6.45
N ALA A 28 -7.11 -0.74 5.55
CA ALA A 28 -8.55 -0.78 5.29
C ALA A 28 -9.29 -1.20 6.57
N ALA A 29 -10.27 -0.40 7.00
CA ALA A 29 -11.13 -0.78 8.12
C ALA A 29 -12.01 -1.96 7.67
N SER A 30 -11.85 -3.10 8.32
CA SER A 30 -12.53 -4.34 7.94
C SER A 30 -12.61 -5.29 9.14
N PRO A 31 -13.66 -6.11 9.27
CA PRO A 31 -13.75 -7.13 10.30
C PRO A 31 -12.62 -8.18 10.27
N HIS A 32 -11.90 -8.28 9.15
CA HIS A 32 -10.76 -9.20 8.97
C HIS A 32 -9.43 -8.59 9.41
N VAL A 33 -9.43 -7.31 9.78
CA VAL A 33 -8.30 -6.63 10.41
C VAL A 33 -8.58 -6.65 11.92
N ASN A 34 -7.59 -7.05 12.71
CA ASN A 34 -7.70 -7.03 14.17
C ASN A 34 -7.72 -5.58 14.66
N MET A 35 -8.90 -4.97 14.68
CA MET A 35 -9.14 -3.61 15.14
C MET A 35 -9.29 -3.60 16.67
N ASP A 36 -8.61 -2.67 17.33
CA ASP A 36 -8.69 -2.44 18.77
C ASP A 36 -9.78 -1.39 19.08
N GLU A 37 -10.29 -1.33 20.31
CA GLU A 37 -11.33 -0.34 20.69
C GLU A 37 -10.85 1.13 20.56
N GLU A 38 -9.54 1.34 20.56
CA GLU A 38 -8.90 2.64 20.40
C GLU A 38 -8.69 3.03 18.93
N ASP A 39 -8.90 2.11 17.97
CA ASP A 39 -8.73 2.40 16.55
C ASP A 39 -9.80 3.39 16.07
N VAL A 40 -9.35 4.52 15.53
CA VAL A 40 -10.23 5.54 14.95
C VAL A 40 -10.38 5.28 13.45
N VAL A 41 -11.62 5.04 13.04
CA VAL A 41 -11.97 4.91 11.63
C VAL A 41 -12.12 6.30 11.02
N GLU A 42 -11.35 6.58 9.97
CA GLU A 42 -11.42 7.79 9.16
C GLU A 42 -11.80 7.45 7.72
N ARG A 43 -12.62 8.29 7.08
CA ARG A 43 -12.86 8.18 5.64
C ARG A 43 -11.81 8.99 4.88
N LYS A 44 -10.94 8.32 4.13
CA LYS A 44 -9.87 8.93 3.33
C LYS A 44 -9.92 8.46 1.88
N LYS A 45 -9.42 9.29 0.96
CA LYS A 45 -9.20 8.92 -0.44
C LYS A 45 -7.88 8.19 -0.57
N VAL A 46 -7.94 6.90 -0.85
CA VAL A 46 -6.75 6.04 -0.85
C VAL A 46 -6.74 5.09 -2.04
N ARG A 47 -5.54 4.67 -2.44
CA ARG A 47 -5.31 3.59 -3.41
C ARG A 47 -4.32 2.56 -2.87
N PHE A 48 -4.26 1.39 -3.49
CA PHE A 48 -3.28 0.37 -3.14
C PHE A 48 -2.27 0.24 -4.28
N ARG A 49 -0.99 0.50 -3.98
CA ARG A 49 0.11 0.34 -4.96
C ARG A 49 0.62 -1.09 -5.04
N THR A 50 0.43 -1.86 -3.97
CA THR A 50 0.67 -3.30 -3.92
C THR A 50 -0.55 -3.98 -3.33
N VAL A 51 -0.76 -5.25 -3.68
CA VAL A 51 -1.88 -6.04 -3.18
C VAL A 51 -1.32 -7.31 -2.53
N GLY A 52 -1.87 -7.65 -1.36
CA GLY A 52 -1.62 -8.85 -0.58
C GLY A 52 -2.88 -9.19 0.22
N ASP A 53 -2.73 -9.72 1.43
CA ASP A 53 -3.87 -9.92 2.33
C ASP A 53 -4.34 -8.57 2.90
N ILE A 54 -5.64 -8.45 3.21
CA ILE A 54 -6.23 -7.24 3.78
C ILE A 54 -5.61 -6.87 5.14
N SER A 55 -5.11 -7.85 5.88
CA SER A 55 -4.47 -7.67 7.19
C SER A 55 -3.05 -7.07 7.11
N CYS A 56 -2.38 -7.13 5.96
CA CYS A 56 -0.98 -6.70 5.81
C CYS A 56 -0.73 -5.73 4.64
N THR A 57 -1.78 -5.37 3.89
CA THR A 57 -1.67 -4.42 2.77
C THR A 57 -2.06 -3.02 3.21
N ALA A 58 -1.10 -2.10 3.23
CA ALA A 58 -1.39 -0.70 3.50
C ALA A 58 -1.86 0.04 2.24
N ALA A 59 -2.84 0.91 2.45
CA ALA A 59 -3.27 1.91 1.49
C ALA A 59 -2.36 3.15 1.58
N ILE A 60 -2.40 3.96 0.52
CA ILE A 60 -1.77 5.28 0.48
C ILE A 60 -2.80 6.32 0.07
N GLU A 61 -2.77 7.46 0.75
CA GLU A 61 -3.59 8.62 0.38
C GLU A 61 -3.21 9.10 -1.03
N SER A 62 -4.22 9.32 -1.87
CA SER A 62 -4.03 9.65 -3.28
C SER A 62 -5.32 10.20 -3.88
N ASP A 63 -5.17 11.12 -4.84
CA ASP A 63 -6.23 11.65 -5.70
C ASP A 63 -6.14 11.08 -7.14
N ALA A 64 -5.49 9.93 -7.33
CA ALA A 64 -5.29 9.34 -8.65
C ALA A 64 -6.49 8.51 -9.13
N PHE A 65 -7.43 9.14 -9.83
CA PHE A 65 -8.66 8.51 -10.32
C PHE A 65 -8.54 7.95 -11.74
N LEU A 66 -7.56 8.44 -12.50
CA LEU A 66 -7.28 8.03 -13.88
C LEU A 66 -5.87 7.46 -14.02
N ILE A 67 -5.63 6.74 -15.12
CA ILE A 67 -4.31 6.16 -15.42
C ILE A 67 -3.25 7.26 -15.51
N ASP A 68 -3.61 8.41 -16.08
CA ASP A 68 -2.70 9.55 -16.22
C ASP A 68 -2.32 10.16 -14.87
N ASP A 69 -3.25 10.19 -13.91
CA ASP A 69 -2.96 10.64 -12.54
C ASP A 69 -1.98 9.70 -11.86
N ILE A 70 -2.17 8.39 -12.01
CA ILE A 70 -1.25 7.36 -11.46
C ILE A 70 0.15 7.52 -12.06
N ILE A 71 0.25 7.68 -13.39
CA ILE A 71 1.54 7.88 -14.07
C ILE A 71 2.21 9.16 -13.56
N SER A 72 1.45 10.26 -13.44
CA SER A 72 1.97 11.53 -12.93
C SER A 72 2.46 11.39 -11.49
N GLU A 73 1.66 10.77 -10.61
CA GLU A 73 2.01 10.54 -9.21
C GLU A 73 3.29 9.70 -9.07
N ILE A 74 3.42 8.61 -9.84
CA ILE A 74 4.61 7.75 -9.83
C ILE A 74 5.83 8.52 -10.37
N SER A 75 5.65 9.31 -11.44
CA SER A 75 6.75 10.09 -12.04
C SER A 75 7.31 11.16 -11.10
N GLN A 76 6.48 11.68 -10.19
CA GLN A 76 6.84 12.70 -9.21
C GLN A 76 7.31 12.08 -7.88
N SER A 77 6.92 10.84 -7.58
CA SER A 77 7.28 10.17 -6.33
C SER A 77 8.69 9.59 -6.40
N LYS A 78 9.59 10.06 -5.53
CA LYS A 78 10.95 9.51 -5.35
C LYS A 78 11.00 8.25 -4.48
N ILE A 79 9.84 7.74 -4.04
CA ILE A 79 9.73 6.61 -3.10
C ILE A 79 9.42 5.34 -3.88
N SER A 80 10.20 4.28 -3.67
CA SER A 80 10.00 3.00 -4.36
C SER A 80 8.64 2.38 -4.00
N GLU A 81 7.99 1.75 -4.97
CA GLU A 81 6.64 1.17 -4.81
C GLU A 81 6.57 0.03 -3.79
N ARG A 82 7.72 -0.51 -3.34
CA ARG A 82 7.81 -1.59 -2.33
C ARG A 82 7.79 -1.10 -0.89
N GLY A 83 7.71 0.21 -0.63
CA GLY A 83 7.70 0.75 0.75
C GLY A 83 6.40 0.57 1.54
N ALA A 84 5.34 0.01 0.94
CA ALA A 84 3.99 -0.01 1.52
C ALA A 84 3.60 -1.32 2.22
N ARG A 85 4.40 -2.39 2.16
CA ARG A 85 4.13 -3.61 2.95
C ARG A 85 4.70 -3.45 4.35
N MET A 86 3.88 -3.74 5.37
CA MET A 86 4.33 -3.64 6.77
C MET A 86 5.49 -4.61 7.05
N ASP A 87 5.53 -5.75 6.34
CA ASP A 87 6.62 -6.74 6.41
C ASP A 87 7.93 -6.27 5.74
N ASP A 88 7.87 -5.36 4.78
CA ASP A 88 9.06 -4.91 4.03
C ASP A 88 9.98 -4.01 4.89
N LYS A 89 9.43 -3.33 5.90
CA LYS A 89 10.25 -2.55 6.87
C LYS A 89 11.12 -3.43 7.77
N VAL A 90 10.75 -4.69 7.98
CA VAL A 90 11.57 -5.66 8.72
C VAL A 90 12.58 -6.34 7.78
N SER A 91 12.28 -6.39 6.49
CA SER A 91 12.98 -7.27 5.56
C SER A 91 14.27 -6.70 4.96
N GLU A 92 14.49 -5.40 4.87
CA GLU A 92 15.72 -4.90 4.22
C GLU A 92 16.98 -5.18 5.08
N ALA A 93 16.86 -5.02 6.41
CA ALA A 93 17.91 -5.42 7.35
C ALA A 93 17.94 -6.94 7.60
N ALA A 94 16.78 -7.60 7.70
CA ALA A 94 16.71 -9.03 8.01
C ALA A 94 17.11 -9.94 6.82
N MET A 95 16.93 -9.49 5.57
CA MET A 95 17.29 -10.28 4.38
C MET A 95 18.80 -10.25 4.11
N GLU A 96 19.49 -9.15 4.44
CA GLU A 96 20.96 -9.05 4.46
C GLU A 96 21.57 -9.99 5.52
N ASP A 97 21.01 -10.03 6.72
CA ASP A 97 21.48 -10.93 7.78
C ASP A 97 21.24 -12.42 7.46
N ARG A 98 20.11 -12.76 6.81
CA ARG A 98 19.85 -14.14 6.34
C ARG A 98 20.82 -14.58 5.23
N LYS A 99 21.28 -13.66 4.38
CA LYS A 99 22.34 -13.95 3.39
C LYS A 99 23.70 -14.21 4.05
N LYS A 100 24.05 -13.46 5.10
CA LYS A 100 25.29 -13.70 5.86
C LYS A 100 25.25 -15.01 6.66
N GLY A 101 24.06 -15.45 7.08
CA GLY A 101 23.83 -16.71 7.80
C GLY A 101 23.86 -17.99 6.95
N GLY A 102 24.15 -17.90 5.64
CA GLY A 102 24.36 -19.08 4.81
C GLY A 102 23.09 -19.79 4.34
N TYR A 103 21.96 -19.08 4.21
CA TYR A 103 20.80 -19.62 3.49
C TYR A 103 20.91 -19.32 1.98
N PHE A 104 21.86 -20.01 1.35
CA PHE A 104 21.87 -20.53 -0.02
C PHE A 104 22.82 -21.74 -0.05
#